data_AF-A0A7C3QLX8-F1
#
_entry.id   AF-A0A7C3QLX8-F1
#
_cell.length_a   1.000
_cell.length_b   1.000
_cell.length_c   1.000
_cell.angle_alpha   90.00
_cell.angle_beta   90.00
_cell.angle_gamma   90.00
#
_symmetry.space_group_name_H-M   'P 1'
#
loop_
_entity.id
_entity.type
_entity.pdbx_description
1 polymer ?
#
loop_
_entity_poly.entity_id
_entity_poly.type
_entity_poly.pdbx_seq_one_letter_code
_entity_poly.pdbx_strand_id
1 'polypeptide(L)'
;VFKRPDAADAGHPFLNFGARAVHFLLYVGIFAMMITGDSLDEAYGLENILAGNGTMPENLFVYPERAIHGYVGYVMTALVALHIGAAFYHQFIRRDNLISRMWFGK
;
A
#
# COMPACT_ATOMS: atom_id res chain seq x y z
N VAL A 1 9.67 9.20 -27.87
CA VAL A 1 10.24 8.85 -26.54
C VAL A 1 9.51 9.69 -25.50
N PHE A 2 8.78 9.08 -24.56
CA PHE A 2 8.11 9.84 -23.50
C PHE A 2 9.16 10.47 -22.58
N LYS A 3 9.23 11.80 -22.55
CA LYS A 3 10.09 12.53 -21.61
C LYS A 3 9.48 12.40 -20.21
N ARG A 4 10.24 11.84 -19.26
CA ARG A 4 9.78 11.79 -17.87
C ARG A 4 9.64 13.21 -17.33
N PRO A 5 8.55 13.54 -16.62
CA PRO A 5 8.42 14.83 -15.96
C PRO A 5 9.45 14.95 -14.83
N ASP A 6 9.87 16.18 -14.54
CA ASP A 6 10.83 16.45 -13.47
C ASP A 6 10.32 15.93 -12.12
N ALA A 7 11.23 15.54 -11.23
CA ALA A 7 10.86 15.04 -9.91
C ALA A 7 9.99 16.07 -9.18
N ALA A 8 8.95 15.61 -8.47
CA ALA A 8 8.17 16.48 -7.61
C ALA A 8 9.06 17.04 -6.50
N ASP A 9 9.01 18.36 -6.29
CA ASP A 9 9.83 19.05 -5.30
C ASP A 9 8.94 19.78 -4.27
N ALA A 10 9.00 19.30 -3.04
CA ALA A 10 8.40 19.92 -1.86
C ALA A 10 9.30 20.99 -1.23
N GLY A 11 10.33 21.50 -1.92
CA GLY A 11 11.19 22.61 -1.50
C GLY A 11 11.84 22.43 -0.13
N HIS A 12 11.85 21.20 0.40
CA HIS A 12 12.43 20.84 1.67
C HIS A 12 13.00 19.42 1.55
N PRO A 13 14.31 19.22 1.79
CA PRO A 13 14.98 17.96 1.49
C PRO A 13 14.37 16.77 2.24
N PHE A 14 13.91 16.99 3.48
CA PHE A 14 13.24 15.94 4.26
C PHE A 14 11.90 15.50 3.65
N LEU A 15 11.09 16.42 3.13
CA LEU A 15 9.81 16.07 2.51
C LEU A 15 10.04 15.30 1.19
N ASN A 16 11.06 15.69 0.42
CA ASN A 16 11.45 15.00 -0.80
C ASN A 16 12.03 13.60 -0.53
N PHE A 17 12.75 13.42 0.58
CA PHE A 17 13.16 12.10 1.04
C PHE A 17 11.95 11.27 1.48
N GLY A 18 11.07 11.84 2.30
CA GLY A 18 9.83 11.20 2.74
C GLY A 18 8.97 10.72 1.58
N ALA A 19 8.82 11.52 0.53
CA ALA A 19 8.10 11.12 -0.68
C ALA A 19 8.72 9.87 -1.33
N ARG A 20 10.04 9.81 -1.48
CA ARG A 20 10.73 8.62 -2.04
C ARG A 20 10.61 7.40 -1.13
N ALA A 21 10.76 7.59 0.18
CA ALA A 21 10.63 6.53 1.16
C ALA A 21 9.22 5.94 1.17
N VAL A 22 8.18 6.78 1.24
CA VAL A 22 6.78 6.32 1.23
C VAL A 22 6.43 5.58 -0.06
N HIS A 23 6.83 6.07 -1.24
CA HIS A 23 6.58 5.34 -2.48
C HIS A 23 7.32 3.99 -2.51
N PHE A 24 8.59 3.96 -2.11
CA PHE A 24 9.34 2.71 -2.04
C PHE A 24 8.69 1.71 -1.07
N LEU A 25 8.30 2.16 0.12
CA LEU A 25 7.63 1.33 1.12
C LEU A 25 6.25 0.85 0.65
N LEU A 26 5.50 1.67 -0.10
CA LEU A 26 4.25 1.22 -0.72
C LEU A 26 4.50 0.11 -1.74
N TYR A 27 5.54 0.21 -2.57
CA TYR A 27 5.88 -0.85 -3.52
C TYR A 27 6.28 -2.15 -2.84
N VAL A 28 7.19 -2.08 -1.85
CA VAL A 28 7.59 -3.27 -1.07
C VAL A 28 6.41 -3.83 -0.28
N GLY A 29 5.60 -2.95 0.30
CA GLY A 29 4.46 -3.31 1.13
C GLY A 29 3.35 -4.03 0.36
N ILE A 30 3.15 -3.74 -0.92
CA ILE A 30 2.23 -4.52 -1.78
C ILE A 30 2.67 -5.98 -1.87
N PHE A 31 3.96 -6.24 -2.10
CA PHE A 31 4.47 -7.62 -2.13
C PHE A 31 4.37 -8.29 -0.76
N ALA A 32 4.65 -7.55 0.33
CA ALA A 32 4.47 -8.07 1.69
C ALA A 32 3.01 -8.42 1.98
N MET A 33 2.04 -7.60 1.57
CA MET A 33 0.61 -7.90 1.70
C MET A 33 0.22 -9.15 0.92
N MET A 34 0.71 -9.29 -0.32
CA MET A 34 0.44 -10.45 -1.16
C MET A 34 0.98 -11.74 -0.53
N ILE A 35 2.26 -11.75 -0.14
CA ILE A 35 2.93 -12.93 0.41
C ILE A 35 2.30 -13.34 1.76
N THR A 36 2.01 -12.37 2.63
CA THR A 36 1.40 -12.68 3.94
C THR A 36 -0.06 -13.10 3.82
N GLY A 37 -0.79 -12.62 2.82
CA GLY A 37 -2.15 -13.06 2.52
C GLY A 37 -2.18 -14.48 1.99
N ASP A 38 -1.33 -14.78 1.01
CA ASP A 38 -1.17 -16.13 0.44
C ASP A 38 -0.79 -17.15 1.51
N SER A 39 0.17 -16.81 2.39
CA SER A 39 0.54 -17.64 3.53
C SER A 39 -0.63 -17.89 4.50
N LEU A 40 -1.50 -16.91 4.73
CA LEU A 40 -2.69 -17.10 5.55
C LEU A 40 -3.70 -18.01 4.85
N ASP A 41 -3.93 -17.81 3.56
CA ASP A 41 -4.84 -18.62 2.74
C ASP A 41 -4.41 -20.10 2.70
N GLU A 42 -3.12 -20.38 2.61
CA GLU A 42 -2.57 -21.73 2.75
C GLU A 42 -2.83 -22.29 4.16
N ALA A 43 -2.59 -21.49 5.20
CA ALA A 43 -2.66 -21.94 6.59
C ALA A 43 -4.05 -22.45 7.02
N TYR A 44 -5.13 -21.80 6.58
CA TYR A 44 -6.49 -22.29 6.86
C TYR A 44 -7.12 -23.10 5.72
N GLY A 45 -6.35 -23.39 4.66
CA GLY A 45 -6.78 -24.23 3.55
C GLY A 45 -7.88 -23.59 2.71
N LEU A 46 -7.79 -22.28 2.42
CA LEU A 46 -8.79 -21.54 1.65
C LEU A 46 -9.13 -22.25 0.32
N GLU A 47 -8.13 -22.77 -0.39
CA GLU A 47 -8.34 -23.46 -1.67
C GLU A 47 -9.31 -24.65 -1.53
N ASN A 48 -9.14 -25.48 -0.50
CA ASN A 48 -10.03 -26.61 -0.24
C ASN A 48 -11.45 -26.15 0.12
N ILE A 49 -11.57 -25.07 0.90
CA ILE A 49 -12.86 -24.46 1.25
C ILE A 49 -13.56 -23.94 -0.02
N LEU A 50 -12.85 -23.23 -0.89
CA LEU A 50 -13.39 -22.71 -2.16
C LEU A 50 -13.75 -23.84 -3.14
N ALA A 51 -13.02 -24.96 -3.10
CA ALA A 51 -13.35 -26.16 -3.87
C ALA A 51 -14.55 -26.95 -3.31
N GLY A 52 -15.13 -26.54 -2.17
CA GLY A 52 -16.24 -27.22 -1.52
C GLY A 52 -15.85 -28.48 -0.74
N ASN A 53 -14.54 -28.73 -0.58
CA ASN A 53 -13.98 -29.90 0.11
C ASN A 53 -13.48 -29.57 1.52
N GLY A 54 -13.49 -28.29 1.91
CA GLY A 54 -13.05 -27.80 3.20
C GLY A 54 -14.19 -27.18 4.01
N THR A 55 -13.98 -27.11 5.32
CA THR A 55 -14.88 -26.41 6.25
C THR A 55 -14.22 -25.13 6.74
N MET A 56 -14.98 -24.02 6.77
CA MET A 56 -14.50 -22.77 7.35
C MET A 56 -14.09 -23.00 8.82
N PRO A 57 -12.88 -22.58 9.24
CA PRO A 57 -12.51 -22.66 10.65
C PRO A 57 -13.47 -21.84 11.50
N GLU A 58 -13.78 -22.32 12.70
CA GLU A 58 -14.60 -21.56 13.67
C GLU A 58 -13.94 -20.23 14.05
N ASN A 59 -12.61 -20.16 13.97
CA ASN A 59 -11.85 -19.00 14.39
C ASN A 59 -10.54 -18.85 13.59
N LEU A 60 -10.31 -17.66 13.02
CA LEU A 60 -9.06 -17.31 12.33
C LEU A 60 -7.96 -16.77 13.27
N PHE A 61 -8.27 -16.48 14.52
CA PHE A 61 -7.33 -15.95 15.50
C PHE A 61 -6.29 -16.97 15.97
N VAL A 62 -6.49 -18.26 15.65
CA VAL A 62 -5.52 -19.33 15.93
C VAL A 62 -4.32 -19.31 14.97
N TYR A 63 -4.45 -18.66 13.81
CA TYR A 63 -3.40 -18.57 12.80
C TYR A 63 -2.52 -17.33 13.05
N PRO A 64 -1.21 -17.50 13.31
CA PRO A 64 -0.30 -16.35 13.46
C PRO A 64 -0.21 -15.50 12.19
N GLU A 65 -0.39 -16.12 11.01
CA GLU A 65 -0.41 -15.47 9.70
C GLU A 65 -1.47 -14.36 9.65
N ARG A 66 -2.61 -14.56 10.34
CA ARG A 66 -3.69 -13.56 10.44
C ARG A 66 -3.21 -12.29 11.12
N ALA A 67 -2.46 -12.43 12.21
CA ALA A 67 -1.91 -11.29 12.94
C ALA A 67 -0.85 -10.57 12.10
N ILE A 68 0.04 -11.32 11.44
CA ILE A 68 1.09 -10.78 10.57
C ILE A 68 0.45 -9.99 9.42
N HIS A 69 -0.46 -10.60 8.66
CA HIS A 69 -1.17 -9.95 7.56
C HIS A 69 -1.92 -8.69 8.03
N GLY A 70 -2.58 -8.77 9.19
CA GLY A 70 -3.25 -7.61 9.81
C GLY A 70 -2.30 -6.46 10.11
N TYR A 71 -1.13 -6.73 10.71
CA TYR A 71 -0.12 -5.69 10.98
C TYR A 71 0.43 -5.06 9.69
N VAL A 72 0.72 -5.87 8.66
CA VAL A 72 1.14 -5.34 7.35
C VAL A 72 0.02 -4.45 6.78
N GLY A 73 -1.24 -4.85 6.91
CA GLY A 73 -2.41 -4.06 6.50
C GLY A 73 -2.51 -2.70 7.21
N TYR A 74 -2.27 -2.65 8.53
CA TYR A 74 -2.23 -1.39 9.27
C TYR A 74 -1.09 -0.49 8.83
N VAL A 75 0.11 -1.04 8.61
CA VAL A 75 1.26 -0.27 8.10
C VAL A 75 0.96 0.29 6.71
N MET A 76 0.40 -0.53 5.81
CA MET A 76 0.00 -0.10 4.47
C MET A 76 -1.06 1.00 4.52
N THR A 77 -2.04 0.88 5.40
CA THR A 77 -3.07 1.91 5.61
C THR A 77 -2.45 3.24 6.03
N ALA A 78 -1.49 3.21 6.97
CA ALA A 78 -0.77 4.40 7.40
C ALA A 78 0.06 5.04 6.26
N LEU A 79 0.73 4.22 5.44
CA LEU A 79 1.50 4.69 4.28
C LEU A 79 0.60 5.31 3.21
N VAL A 80 -0.56 4.71 2.93
CA VAL A 80 -1.55 5.26 1.99
C VAL A 80 -2.11 6.58 2.52
N ALA A 81 -2.44 6.66 3.81
CA ALA A 81 -2.91 7.90 4.43
C ALA A 81 -1.85 9.01 4.34
N LEU A 82 -0.57 8.70 4.60
CA LEU A 82 0.54 9.63 4.40
C LEU A 82 0.68 10.08 2.95
N HIS A 83 0.57 9.16 1.99
CA HIS A 83 0.63 9.45 0.57
C HIS A 83 -0.50 10.40 0.13
N ILE A 84 -1.74 10.12 0.53
CA ILE A 84 -2.90 10.97 0.25
C ILE A 84 -2.75 12.33 0.94
N GLY A 85 -2.30 12.36 2.20
CA GLY A 85 -2.03 13.59 2.94
C GLY A 85 -0.99 14.46 2.23
N ALA A 86 0.06 13.87 1.67
CA ALA A 86 1.03 14.58 0.86
C ALA A 86 0.40 15.14 -0.44
N ALA A 87 -0.45 14.35 -1.12
CA ALA A 87 -1.16 14.82 -2.31
C ALA A 87 -2.04 16.06 -2.00
N PHE A 88 -2.74 16.05 -0.87
CA PHE A 88 -3.52 17.19 -0.39
C PHE A 88 -2.66 18.38 0.01
N TYR A 89 -1.51 18.15 0.65
CA TYR A 89 -0.55 19.21 0.94
C TYR A 89 -0.09 19.91 -0.35
N HIS A 90 0.23 19.14 -1.39
CA HIS A 90 0.60 19.69 -2.69
C HIS A 90 -0.56 20.45 -3.37
N GLN A 91 -1.78 19.90 -3.32
CA GLN A 91 -2.94 20.52 -3.95
C GLN A 91 -3.41 21.81 -3.27
N PHE A 92 -3.54 21.81 -1.94
CA PHE A 92 -4.21 22.89 -1.20
C PHE A 92 -3.25 23.88 -0.56
N ILE A 93 -2.06 23.43 -0.15
CA ILE A 93 -1.07 24.27 0.54
C ILE A 93 -0.02 24.77 -0.45
N ARG A 94 0.68 23.89 -1.18
CA ARG A 94 1.65 24.34 -2.21
C ARG A 94 0.98 24.92 -3.44
N ARG A 95 -0.21 24.42 -3.79
CA ARG A 95 -0.97 24.82 -5.00
C ARG A 95 -0.16 24.62 -6.29
N ASP A 96 0.68 23.59 -6.33
CA ASP A 96 1.50 23.25 -7.50
C ASP A 96 0.78 22.30 -8.48
N ASN A 97 -0.48 21.97 -8.20
CA ASN A 97 -1.33 21.07 -8.99
C ASN A 97 -0.68 19.70 -9.25
N LEU A 98 0.09 19.18 -8.29
CA LEU A 98 0.79 17.89 -8.44
C LEU A 98 -0.14 16.73 -8.87
N ILE A 99 -1.38 16.69 -8.35
CA ILE A 99 -2.36 15.64 -8.67
C ILE A 99 -2.63 15.56 -10.18
N SER A 100 -2.52 16.67 -10.91
CA SER A 100 -2.71 16.68 -12.37
C SER A 100 -1.71 15.81 -13.14
N ARG A 101 -0.58 15.45 -12.53
CA ARG A 101 0.44 14.54 -13.08
C ARG A 101 0.09 13.06 -12.91
N MET A 102 -0.90 12.75 -12.07
CA MET A 102 -1.40 11.39 -11.83
C MET A 102 -2.80 11.17 -12.43
N TRP A 103 -3.37 12.22 -13.03
CA TRP A 103 -4.71 12.19 -13.58
C TRP A 103 -4.72 11.62 -15.01
N PHE A 104 -5.87 11.12 -15.43
CA PHE A 104 -6.04 10.60 -16.79
C PHE A 104 -5.93 11.72 -17.84
N GLY A 105 -5.31 11.41 -18.98
CA GLY A 105 -5.24 12.34 -20.12
C GLY A 105 -4.23 13.48 -19.97
N LYS A 106 -3.29 13.35 -19.04
CA LYS A 106 -2.09 14.20 -18.93
C LYS A 106 -0.83 13.34 -18.83
#